data_AF-D0LYR6-F1
#
_entry.id   AF-D0LYR6-F1
#
_cell.length_a   1.000
_cell.length_b   1.000
_cell.length_c   1.000
_cell.angle_alpha   90.00
_cell.angle_beta   90.00
_cell.angle_gamma   90.00
#
_symmetry.space_group_name_H-M   'P 1'
#
loop_
_entity.id
_entity.type
_entity.pdbx_description
1 polymer ?
#
loop_
_entity_poly.entity_id
_entity_poly.type
_entity_poly.pdbx_seq_one_letter_code
_entity_poly.pdbx_strand_id
1 'polypeptide(L)'
;MIVVARDPAWADELVVAWPEPVPWNAEIVCGEDEVAVVCIDWMVGDQLGPGRHTLNMHNPSSYVSVYFVRTAPATASFDEQVSVFDRTTGKMSQVQYTGAVTVQVGDPMLLCSQFLGVPAQELGTGVRRSASASIAAALKVMIHKVLASSPQVSVLATPNAVTQLVYMTASGNPMAIAVNGIDFLGFEQLALAVDGGQAVQAALSEERAAAEPGPATLRLDTSNDEAVFAVGDDVLVYVEDSGRWHAGKVHQILDAGYEVAIDGSSDLTWVEASRVRAP
;
A
#
# COMPACT_ATOMS: atom_id res chain seq x y z
N MET A 1 -16.20 -24.32 19.68
CA MET A 1 -15.25 -23.74 18.71
C MET A 1 -15.60 -22.27 18.59
N ILE A 2 -14.63 -21.38 18.80
CA ILE A 2 -14.86 -19.93 18.69
C ILE A 2 -14.69 -19.56 17.22
N VAL A 3 -15.65 -18.81 16.69
CA VAL A 3 -15.64 -18.33 15.31
C VAL A 3 -15.22 -16.87 15.33
N VAL A 4 -14.19 -16.54 14.57
CA VAL A 4 -13.61 -15.20 14.43
C VAL A 4 -13.91 -14.73 13.01
N ALA A 5 -14.64 -13.64 12.88
CA ALA A 5 -15.08 -13.09 11.60
C ALA A 5 -15.15 -11.57 11.70
N ARG A 6 -15.06 -10.85 10.57
CA ARG A 6 -15.31 -9.41 10.56
C ARG A 6 -16.70 -9.11 11.12
N ASP A 7 -16.77 -8.13 12.02
CA ASP A 7 -18.03 -7.59 12.50
C ASP A 7 -18.73 -6.81 11.36
N PRO A 8 -19.98 -7.16 11.00
CA PRO A 8 -20.75 -6.49 9.95
C PRO A 8 -20.90 -4.98 10.15
N ALA A 9 -20.82 -4.47 11.40
CA ALA A 9 -20.85 -3.03 11.67
C ALA A 9 -19.69 -2.28 11.01
N TRP A 10 -18.60 -2.97 10.65
CA TRP A 10 -17.40 -2.43 10.04
C TRP A 10 -17.16 -2.97 8.62
N ALA A 11 -18.22 -3.40 7.93
CA ALA A 11 -18.13 -3.95 6.58
C ALA A 11 -17.47 -2.98 5.57
N ASP A 12 -17.63 -1.68 5.78
CA ASP A 12 -17.08 -0.63 4.91
C ASP A 12 -15.65 -0.20 5.26
N GLU A 13 -15.07 -0.72 6.33
CA GLU A 13 -13.68 -0.43 6.67
C GLU A 13 -12.72 -1.26 5.81
N LEU A 14 -11.62 -0.63 5.39
CA LEU A 14 -10.56 -1.33 4.64
C LEU A 14 -9.87 -2.37 5.51
N VAL A 15 -9.66 -2.07 6.79
CA VAL A 15 -9.04 -2.98 7.76
C VAL A 15 -9.76 -2.91 9.09
N VAL A 16 -10.00 -4.07 9.69
CA VAL A 16 -10.59 -4.21 11.02
C VAL A 16 -9.73 -5.19 11.80
N ALA A 17 -9.23 -4.81 12.97
CA ALA A 17 -8.58 -5.77 13.86
C ALA A 17 -9.63 -6.45 14.73
N TRP A 18 -9.46 -7.76 14.94
CA TRP A 18 -10.27 -8.47 15.92
C TRP A 18 -9.94 -7.96 17.34
N PRO A 19 -10.95 -7.65 18.18
CA PRO A 19 -10.75 -6.86 19.39
C PRO A 19 -10.11 -7.63 20.56
N GLU A 20 -10.23 -8.95 20.57
CA GLU A 20 -9.75 -9.81 21.66
C GLU A 20 -8.65 -10.76 21.19
N PRO A 21 -7.78 -11.28 22.07
CA PRO A 21 -6.83 -12.32 21.68
C PRO A 21 -7.56 -13.55 21.11
N VAL A 22 -7.13 -14.04 19.96
CA VAL A 22 -7.77 -15.16 19.28
C VAL A 22 -7.34 -16.49 19.93
N PRO A 23 -8.28 -17.37 20.31
CA PRO A 23 -7.95 -18.70 20.81
C PRO A 23 -7.19 -19.54 19.79
N TRP A 24 -6.27 -20.39 20.26
CA TRP A 24 -5.41 -21.25 19.42
C TRP A 24 -6.17 -22.26 18.53
N ASN A 25 -7.45 -22.55 18.84
CA ASN A 25 -8.32 -23.46 18.10
C ASN A 25 -9.54 -22.76 17.48
N ALA A 26 -9.43 -21.45 17.24
CA ALA A 26 -10.49 -20.69 16.60
C ALA A 26 -10.61 -21.02 15.11
N GLU A 27 -11.83 -20.85 14.59
CA GLU A 27 -12.10 -20.86 13.16
C GLU A 27 -12.19 -19.42 12.68
N ILE A 28 -11.36 -19.05 11.71
CA ILE A 28 -11.42 -17.75 11.04
C ILE A 28 -12.32 -17.87 9.82
N VAL A 29 -13.23 -16.91 9.64
CA VAL A 29 -14.13 -16.84 8.50
C VAL A 29 -13.92 -15.53 7.78
N CYS A 30 -13.54 -15.62 6.51
CA CYS A 30 -13.32 -14.49 5.61
C CYS A 30 -14.44 -14.42 4.56
N GLY A 31 -14.92 -13.21 4.29
CA GLY A 31 -15.83 -12.93 3.17
C GLY A 31 -15.20 -13.13 1.79
N GLU A 32 -16.00 -12.99 0.71
CA GLU A 32 -15.54 -13.18 -0.67
C GLU A 32 -14.47 -12.15 -1.10
N ASP A 33 -14.62 -10.88 -0.67
CA ASP A 33 -13.68 -9.79 -0.94
C ASP A 33 -12.82 -9.46 0.28
N GLU A 34 -12.44 -10.48 1.04
CA GLU A 34 -11.73 -10.31 2.30
C GLU A 34 -10.61 -11.32 2.46
N VAL A 35 -9.53 -10.87 3.07
CA VAL A 35 -8.47 -11.73 3.58
C VAL A 35 -8.26 -11.46 5.06
N ALA A 36 -7.85 -12.48 5.81
CA ALA A 36 -7.46 -12.34 7.20
C ALA A 36 -5.95 -12.48 7.34
N VAL A 37 -5.30 -11.47 7.91
CA VAL A 37 -3.88 -11.52 8.27
C VAL A 37 -3.77 -11.95 9.72
N VAL A 38 -3.12 -13.08 9.95
CA VAL A 38 -2.91 -13.67 11.27
C VAL A 38 -1.54 -13.26 11.77
N CYS A 39 -1.52 -12.61 12.93
CA CYS A 39 -0.29 -12.20 13.59
C CYS A 39 -0.09 -13.02 14.86
N ILE A 40 1.12 -13.57 15.03
CA ILE A 40 1.50 -14.43 16.16
C ILE A 40 2.65 -13.76 16.89
N ASP A 41 2.50 -13.54 18.19
CA ASP A 41 3.53 -12.93 19.04
C ASP A 41 4.10 -11.62 18.44
N TRP A 42 3.19 -10.80 17.89
CA TRP A 42 3.48 -9.52 17.22
C TRP A 42 4.26 -9.64 15.91
N MET A 43 4.31 -10.82 15.30
CA MET A 43 4.87 -11.02 13.96
C MET A 43 3.73 -11.25 12.98
N VAL A 44 3.80 -10.59 11.81
CA VAL A 44 2.89 -10.91 10.69
C VAL A 44 3.23 -12.33 10.24
N GLY A 45 2.25 -13.23 10.38
CA GLY A 45 2.39 -14.64 10.04
C GLY A 45 1.75 -14.91 8.69
N ASP A 46 0.53 -15.43 8.73
CA ASP A 46 -0.14 -16.02 7.58
C ASP A 46 -1.24 -15.11 7.02
N GLN A 47 -1.54 -15.26 5.73
CA GLN A 47 -2.65 -14.60 5.05
C GLN A 47 -3.66 -15.65 4.59
N LEU A 48 -4.86 -15.58 5.17
CA LEU A 48 -5.95 -16.48 4.88
C LEU A 48 -6.90 -15.83 3.88
N GLY A 49 -7.12 -16.48 2.74
CA GLY A 49 -8.07 -16.02 1.72
C GLY A 49 -9.55 -16.20 2.12
N PRO A 50 -10.49 -15.97 1.18
CA PRO A 50 -11.91 -16.18 1.42
C PRO A 50 -12.26 -17.59 1.92
N GLY A 51 -13.30 -17.70 2.75
CA GLY A 51 -13.80 -18.98 3.26
C GLY A 51 -13.52 -19.23 4.73
N ARG A 52 -13.48 -20.51 5.12
CA ARG A 52 -13.35 -20.96 6.52
C ARG A 52 -12.01 -21.62 6.75
N HIS A 53 -11.31 -21.20 7.79
CA HIS A 53 -9.96 -21.64 8.11
C HIS A 53 -9.88 -22.06 9.57
N THR A 54 -9.36 -23.25 9.84
CA THR A 54 -9.10 -23.68 11.22
C THR A 54 -7.67 -23.34 11.58
N LEU A 55 -7.48 -22.52 12.61
CA LEU A 55 -6.14 -22.27 13.15
C LEU A 55 -5.63 -23.53 13.84
N ASN A 56 -4.50 -24.05 13.36
CA ASN A 56 -3.78 -25.16 13.99
C ASN A 56 -2.41 -24.65 14.46
N MET A 57 -2.41 -23.93 15.59
CA MET A 57 -1.17 -23.42 16.16
C MET A 57 -0.49 -24.46 17.05
N HIS A 58 0.83 -24.56 16.91
CA HIS A 58 1.64 -25.54 17.64
C HIS A 58 1.89 -25.12 19.10
N ASN A 59 1.76 -23.83 19.41
CA ASN A 59 1.98 -23.28 20.74
C ASN A 59 0.70 -22.63 21.30
N PRO A 60 0.05 -23.22 22.32
CA PRO A 60 -1.16 -22.66 22.92
C PRO A 60 -0.90 -21.44 23.82
N SER A 61 0.37 -21.09 24.11
CA SER A 61 0.71 -19.90 24.89
C SER A 61 0.99 -18.65 24.06
N SER A 62 1.02 -18.77 22.73
CA SER A 62 1.30 -17.64 21.84
C SER A 62 0.11 -16.67 21.78
N TYR A 63 0.42 -15.39 21.67
CA TYR A 63 -0.57 -14.35 21.47
C TYR A 63 -0.97 -14.29 19.99
N VAL A 64 -2.27 -14.41 19.70
CA VAL A 64 -2.79 -14.37 18.33
C VAL A 64 -3.69 -13.16 18.16
N SER A 65 -3.39 -12.35 17.15
CA SER A 65 -4.29 -11.32 16.65
C SER A 65 -4.61 -11.55 15.18
N VAL A 66 -5.77 -11.06 14.75
CA VAL A 66 -6.24 -11.22 13.37
C VAL A 66 -6.73 -9.88 12.86
N TYR A 67 -6.33 -9.54 11.64
CA TYR A 67 -6.77 -8.35 10.92
C TYR A 67 -7.56 -8.78 9.70
N PHE A 68 -8.81 -8.35 9.59
CA PHE A 68 -9.66 -8.55 8.42
C PHE A 68 -9.48 -7.40 7.45
N VAL A 69 -8.92 -7.68 6.29
CA VAL A 69 -8.58 -6.73 5.24
C VAL A 69 -9.54 -6.92 4.07
N ARG A 70 -10.27 -5.86 3.72
CA ARG A 70 -11.13 -5.82 2.54
C ARG A 70 -10.26 -5.58 1.31
N THR A 71 -10.34 -6.50 0.36
CA THR A 71 -9.64 -6.41 -0.93
C THR A 71 -10.47 -5.72 -1.99
N ALA A 72 -11.80 -5.57 -1.79
CA ALA A 72 -12.62 -4.75 -2.68
C ALA A 72 -12.24 -3.26 -2.61
N PRO A 73 -12.30 -2.52 -3.74
CA PRO A 73 -12.05 -1.08 -3.76
C PRO A 73 -12.95 -0.29 -2.80
N ALA A 74 -12.39 0.78 -2.24
CA ALA A 74 -13.07 1.71 -1.36
C ALA A 74 -12.82 3.16 -1.77
N THR A 75 -13.77 4.03 -1.42
CA THR A 75 -13.68 5.46 -1.70
C THR A 75 -13.03 6.20 -0.54
N ALA A 76 -12.09 7.10 -0.85
CA ALA A 76 -11.50 8.05 0.09
C ALA A 76 -11.75 9.48 -0.40
N SER A 77 -12.46 10.28 0.42
CA SER A 77 -12.82 11.67 0.08
C SER A 77 -11.89 12.67 0.76
N PHE A 78 -11.73 13.84 0.16
CA PHE A 78 -10.96 14.96 0.69
C PHE A 78 -11.65 16.31 0.40
N ASP A 79 -11.48 17.27 1.31
CA ASP A 79 -11.92 18.67 1.17
C ASP A 79 -10.87 19.54 1.87
N GLU A 80 -10.08 20.23 1.06
CA GLU A 80 -8.87 20.91 1.54
C GLU A 80 -8.71 22.27 0.87
N GLN A 81 -7.91 23.13 1.50
CA GLN A 81 -7.62 24.46 1.01
C GLN A 81 -6.11 24.75 1.04
N VAL A 82 -5.62 25.44 0.02
CA VAL A 82 -4.24 25.94 -0.03
C VAL A 82 -4.21 27.41 -0.42
N SER A 83 -3.42 28.18 0.32
CA SER A 83 -3.13 29.57 -0.02
C SER A 83 -1.95 29.63 -0.98
N VAL A 84 -2.14 30.26 -2.13
CA VAL A 84 -1.13 30.40 -3.18
C VAL A 84 -0.93 31.88 -3.51
N PHE A 85 0.30 32.26 -3.83
CA PHE A 85 0.61 33.63 -4.21
C PHE A 85 0.36 33.83 -5.71
N ASP A 86 -0.59 34.68 -6.06
CA ASP A 86 -0.81 35.11 -7.43
C ASP A 86 0.24 36.15 -7.83
N ARG A 87 1.14 35.76 -8.73
CA ARG A 87 2.26 36.60 -9.17
C ARG A 87 1.83 37.74 -10.08
N THR A 88 0.64 37.66 -10.65
CA THR A 88 0.09 38.69 -11.56
C THR A 88 -0.58 39.81 -10.76
N THR A 89 -1.32 39.46 -9.72
CA THR A 89 -2.02 40.44 -8.86
C THR A 89 -1.20 40.85 -7.63
N GLY A 90 -0.16 40.08 -7.28
CA GLY A 90 0.66 40.30 -6.08
C GLY A 90 -0.07 39.97 -4.77
N LYS A 91 -1.17 39.21 -4.82
CA LYS A 91 -2.02 38.87 -3.68
C LYS A 91 -2.00 37.37 -3.39
N MET A 92 -2.33 37.02 -2.16
CA MET A 92 -2.64 35.63 -1.81
C MET A 92 -4.06 35.30 -2.28
N SER A 93 -4.19 34.23 -3.06
CA SER A 93 -5.45 33.61 -3.43
C SER A 93 -5.62 32.29 -2.69
N GLN A 94 -6.86 31.94 -2.42
CA GLN A 94 -7.23 30.68 -1.81
C GLN A 94 -7.72 29.71 -2.87
N VAL A 95 -7.17 28.50 -2.89
CA VAL A 95 -7.62 27.42 -3.76
C VAL A 95 -8.21 26.33 -2.88
N GLN A 96 -9.52 26.14 -2.96
CA GLN A 96 -10.19 24.99 -2.38
C GLN A 96 -10.22 23.86 -3.41
N TYR A 97 -9.91 22.65 -2.98
CA TYR A 97 -9.94 21.46 -3.81
C TYR A 97 -10.62 20.33 -3.06
N THR A 98 -11.65 19.76 -3.67
CA THR A 98 -12.49 18.72 -3.09
C THR A 98 -12.63 17.57 -4.06
N GLY A 99 -12.79 16.35 -3.54
CA GLY A 99 -12.90 15.20 -4.41
C GLY A 99 -12.95 13.88 -3.69
N ALA A 100 -12.93 12.82 -4.49
CA ALA A 100 -12.94 11.45 -4.05
C ALA A 100 -12.05 10.61 -4.97
N VAL A 101 -11.35 9.65 -4.38
CA VAL A 101 -10.52 8.68 -5.08
C VAL A 101 -10.96 7.28 -4.73
N THR A 102 -10.73 6.35 -5.65
CA THR A 102 -10.83 4.93 -5.39
C THR A 102 -9.46 4.39 -4.99
N VAL A 103 -9.41 3.71 -3.86
CA VAL A 103 -8.23 3.03 -3.33
C VAL A 103 -8.53 1.57 -3.06
N GLN A 104 -7.48 0.75 -3.00
CA GLN A 104 -7.59 -0.68 -2.72
C GLN A 104 -6.41 -1.11 -1.87
N VAL A 105 -6.58 -2.16 -1.05
CA VAL A 105 -5.43 -2.79 -0.41
C VAL A 105 -4.76 -3.72 -1.41
N GLY A 106 -3.55 -3.35 -1.85
CA GLY A 106 -2.72 -4.14 -2.76
C GLY A 106 -1.86 -5.17 -2.02
N ASP A 107 -1.38 -4.83 -0.82
CA ASP A 107 -0.56 -5.70 0.02
C ASP A 107 -1.09 -5.72 1.47
N PRO A 108 -1.95 -6.69 1.80
CA PRO A 108 -2.51 -6.86 3.14
C PRO A 108 -1.45 -7.10 4.22
N MET A 109 -0.38 -7.83 3.91
CA MET A 109 0.66 -8.16 4.88
C MET A 109 1.49 -6.93 5.23
N LEU A 110 1.92 -6.18 4.22
CA LEU A 110 2.64 -4.91 4.41
C LEU A 110 1.77 -3.89 5.13
N LEU A 111 0.48 -3.81 4.79
CA LEU A 111 -0.48 -2.97 5.48
C LEU A 111 -0.54 -3.29 6.97
N CYS A 112 -0.82 -4.56 7.32
CA CYS A 112 -0.96 -5.01 8.71
C CYS A 112 0.35 -4.95 9.51
N SER A 113 1.53 -5.09 8.88
CA SER A 113 2.83 -5.01 9.56
C SER A 113 3.05 -3.68 10.29
N GLN A 114 2.41 -2.60 9.83
CA GLN A 114 2.53 -1.26 10.41
C GLN A 114 1.62 -1.06 11.64
N PHE A 115 0.71 -2.00 11.90
CA PHE A 115 -0.35 -1.86 12.89
C PHE A 115 -0.29 -2.91 14.00
N LEU A 116 0.80 -3.67 14.05
CA LEU A 116 1.09 -4.58 15.14
C LEU A 116 1.13 -3.78 16.46
N GLY A 117 0.26 -4.13 17.42
CA GLY A 117 0.15 -3.42 18.70
C GLY A 117 -0.82 -2.24 18.73
N VAL A 118 -1.47 -1.89 17.60
CA VAL A 118 -2.42 -0.78 17.53
C VAL A 118 -3.82 -1.26 17.96
N PRO A 119 -4.57 -0.48 18.78
CA PRO A 119 -5.93 -0.80 19.16
C PRO A 119 -6.88 -0.91 17.96
N ALA A 120 -7.78 -1.88 17.98
CA ALA A 120 -8.69 -2.20 16.88
C ALA A 120 -9.63 -1.05 16.44
N GLN A 121 -9.94 -0.13 17.35
CA GLN A 121 -11.04 0.83 17.20
C GLN A 121 -10.71 2.01 16.26
N GLU A 122 -9.42 2.27 15.97
CA GLU A 122 -9.01 3.44 15.19
C GLU A 122 -8.45 3.09 13.80
N LEU A 123 -8.31 1.79 13.51
CA LEU A 123 -7.51 1.33 12.39
C LEU A 123 -8.11 1.68 11.02
N GLY A 124 -9.35 1.29 10.77
CA GLY A 124 -10.00 1.51 9.48
C GLY A 124 -10.18 2.99 9.13
N THR A 125 -10.66 3.78 10.10
CA THR A 125 -10.81 5.24 9.94
C THR A 125 -9.44 5.92 9.74
N GLY A 126 -8.40 5.46 10.42
CA GLY A 126 -7.03 5.98 10.26
C GLY A 126 -6.46 5.71 8.87
N VAL A 127 -6.64 4.49 8.36
CA VAL A 127 -6.21 4.06 7.02
C VAL A 127 -6.85 4.92 5.92
N ARG A 128 -8.18 5.09 5.95
CA ARG A 128 -8.89 5.93 4.96
C ARG A 128 -8.46 7.40 5.05
N ARG A 129 -8.32 7.93 6.26
CA ARG A 129 -7.84 9.30 6.48
C ARG A 129 -6.42 9.50 5.95
N SER A 130 -5.54 8.50 6.11
CA SER A 130 -4.18 8.55 5.58
C SER A 130 -4.17 8.60 4.05
N ALA A 131 -4.98 7.77 3.38
CA ALA A 131 -5.13 7.82 1.94
C ALA A 131 -5.63 9.21 1.47
N SER A 132 -6.68 9.75 2.11
CA SER A 132 -7.18 11.10 1.80
C SER A 132 -6.12 12.18 1.98
N ALA A 133 -5.38 12.16 3.09
CA ALA A 133 -4.32 13.14 3.38
C ALA A 133 -3.16 13.04 2.38
N SER A 134 -2.82 11.82 1.95
CA SER A 134 -1.79 11.55 0.95
C SER A 134 -2.14 12.16 -0.39
N ILE A 135 -3.37 11.93 -0.88
CA ILE A 135 -3.87 12.56 -2.11
C ILE A 135 -3.88 14.08 -2.00
N ALA A 136 -4.38 14.62 -0.88
CA ALA A 136 -4.44 16.07 -0.68
C ALA A 136 -3.06 16.72 -0.73
N ALA A 137 -2.08 16.11 -0.05
CA ALA A 137 -0.70 16.58 -0.07
C ALA A 137 -0.07 16.49 -1.48
N ALA A 138 -0.33 15.41 -2.22
CA ALA A 138 0.12 15.28 -3.60
C ALA A 138 -0.51 16.35 -4.51
N LEU A 139 -1.83 16.57 -4.42
CA LEU A 139 -2.54 17.62 -5.16
C LEU A 139 -2.00 19.01 -4.85
N LYS A 140 -1.72 19.31 -3.59
CA LYS A 140 -1.08 20.58 -3.18
C LYS A 140 0.23 20.80 -3.90
N VAL A 141 1.09 19.78 -3.99
CA VAL A 141 2.34 19.85 -4.75
C VAL A 141 2.08 20.09 -6.24
N MET A 142 1.10 19.40 -6.83
CA MET A 142 0.77 19.57 -8.26
C MET A 142 0.17 20.94 -8.56
N ILE A 143 -0.64 21.51 -7.68
CA ILE A 143 -1.15 22.89 -7.77
C ILE A 143 0.02 23.87 -7.85
N HIS A 144 1.01 23.74 -6.96
CA HIS A 144 2.20 24.58 -7.00
C HIS A 144 3.02 24.38 -8.29
N LYS A 145 3.11 23.16 -8.83
CA LYS A 145 3.79 22.90 -10.11
C LYS A 145 3.07 23.54 -11.30
N VAL A 146 1.74 23.46 -11.36
CA VAL A 146 0.94 24.13 -12.39
C VAL A 146 1.16 25.65 -12.33
N LEU A 147 1.09 26.24 -11.13
CA LEU A 147 1.32 27.67 -10.92
C LEU A 147 2.77 28.11 -11.15
N ALA A 148 3.74 27.20 -11.06
CA ALA A 148 5.13 27.50 -11.45
C ALA A 148 5.24 27.71 -12.97
N SER A 149 4.45 26.98 -13.76
CA SER A 149 4.39 27.13 -15.22
C SER A 149 3.45 28.24 -15.70
N SER A 150 2.47 28.64 -14.89
CA SER A 150 1.53 29.72 -15.17
C SER A 150 1.36 30.65 -13.96
N PRO A 151 1.79 31.92 -14.02
CA PRO A 151 1.80 32.83 -12.87
C PRO A 151 0.41 33.34 -12.43
N GLN A 152 -0.67 33.02 -13.16
CA GLN A 152 -2.04 33.45 -12.86
C GLN A 152 -2.81 32.33 -12.16
N VAL A 153 -3.37 32.60 -10.98
CA VAL A 153 -4.10 31.58 -10.20
C VAL A 153 -5.44 31.24 -10.86
N SER A 154 -6.04 32.16 -11.61
CA SER A 154 -7.28 31.95 -12.38
C SER A 154 -7.19 30.79 -13.38
N VAL A 155 -6.00 30.36 -13.79
CA VAL A 155 -5.81 29.18 -14.65
C VAL A 155 -6.31 27.90 -13.98
N LEU A 156 -6.25 27.82 -12.64
CA LEU A 156 -6.77 26.68 -11.88
C LEU A 156 -8.30 26.57 -11.94
N ALA A 157 -9.00 27.66 -12.25
CA ALA A 157 -10.44 27.69 -12.45
C ALA A 157 -10.83 27.29 -13.90
N THR A 158 -10.09 26.37 -14.52
CA THR A 158 -10.38 25.85 -15.87
C THR A 158 -10.44 24.32 -15.85
N PRO A 159 -11.34 23.68 -16.64
CA PRO A 159 -11.42 22.22 -16.70
C PRO A 159 -10.09 21.57 -17.10
N ASN A 160 -9.33 22.21 -17.99
CA ASN A 160 -8.02 21.71 -18.43
C ASN A 160 -7.02 21.62 -17.27
N ALA A 161 -7.01 22.60 -16.36
CA ALA A 161 -6.15 22.56 -15.19
C ALA A 161 -6.54 21.41 -14.25
N VAL A 162 -7.85 21.17 -14.05
CA VAL A 162 -8.33 20.03 -13.27
C VAL A 162 -7.86 18.71 -13.89
N THR A 163 -8.03 18.52 -15.21
CA THR A 163 -7.55 17.33 -15.93
C THR A 163 -6.04 17.14 -15.81
N GLN A 164 -5.27 18.23 -15.93
CA GLN A 164 -3.81 18.20 -15.77
C GLN A 164 -3.41 17.78 -14.35
N LEU A 165 -4.09 18.29 -13.32
CA LEU A 165 -3.83 17.92 -11.92
C LEU A 165 -4.13 16.45 -11.67
N VAL A 166 -5.23 15.93 -12.21
CA VAL A 166 -5.57 14.49 -12.14
C VAL A 166 -4.45 13.65 -12.73
N TYR A 167 -4.04 13.94 -13.96
CA TYR A 167 -3.00 13.18 -14.65
C TYR A 167 -1.65 13.25 -13.90
N MET A 168 -1.22 14.46 -13.51
CA MET A 168 0.03 14.65 -12.79
C MET A 168 0.03 13.93 -11.42
N THR A 169 -1.09 13.95 -10.72
CA THR A 169 -1.22 13.29 -9.41
C THR A 169 -1.24 11.78 -9.57
N ALA A 170 -2.04 11.25 -10.49
CA ALA A 170 -2.12 9.81 -10.76
C ALA A 170 -0.78 9.22 -11.20
N SER A 171 -0.04 9.93 -12.07
CA SER A 171 1.29 9.49 -12.53
C SER A 171 2.38 9.54 -11.46
N GLY A 172 2.17 10.27 -10.36
CA GLY A 172 3.18 10.54 -9.33
C GLY A 172 3.19 9.59 -8.14
N ASN A 173 2.49 8.45 -8.22
CA ASN A 173 2.21 7.53 -7.10
C ASN A 173 1.73 8.30 -5.85
N PRO A 174 0.47 8.75 -5.84
CA PRO A 174 -0.01 9.64 -4.80
C PRO A 174 -0.26 8.92 -3.46
N MET A 175 -0.06 7.59 -3.39
CA MET A 175 -0.09 6.79 -2.15
C MET A 175 1.28 6.61 -1.50
N ALA A 176 2.36 7.13 -2.09
CA ALA A 176 3.72 6.97 -1.55
C ALA A 176 3.93 7.57 -0.14
N ILE A 177 3.03 8.44 0.32
CA ILE A 177 3.05 9.03 1.66
C ILE A 177 1.84 8.60 2.51
N ALA A 178 1.01 7.70 1.98
CA ALA A 178 -0.05 7.03 2.72
C ALA A 178 0.53 5.87 3.54
N VAL A 179 -0.33 5.16 4.27
CA VAL A 179 0.02 3.86 4.85
C VAL A 179 0.43 2.89 3.72
N ASN A 180 1.52 2.16 3.93
CA ASN A 180 2.01 1.20 2.93
C ASN A 180 1.00 0.06 2.69
N GLY A 181 0.98 -0.49 1.48
CA GLY A 181 0.07 -1.57 1.08
C GLY A 181 -1.28 -1.10 0.53
N ILE A 182 -1.48 0.22 0.39
CA ILE A 182 -2.66 0.81 -0.26
C ILE A 182 -2.28 1.29 -1.66
N ASP A 183 -3.05 0.86 -2.64
CA ASP A 183 -2.94 1.27 -4.02
C ASP A 183 -3.97 2.34 -4.38
N PHE A 184 -3.54 3.26 -5.23
CA PHE A 184 -4.40 4.24 -5.87
C PHE A 184 -4.92 3.67 -7.19
N LEU A 185 -6.24 3.61 -7.36
CA LEU A 185 -6.87 3.12 -8.59
C LEU A 185 -7.31 4.25 -9.53
N GLY A 186 -7.75 5.38 -8.98
CA GLY A 186 -8.21 6.49 -9.80
C GLY A 186 -8.93 7.59 -9.04
N PHE A 187 -9.18 8.71 -9.72
CA PHE A 187 -10.09 9.75 -9.24
C PHE A 187 -11.53 9.39 -9.62
N GLU A 188 -12.43 9.47 -8.66
CA GLU A 188 -13.87 9.47 -8.91
C GLU A 188 -14.35 10.90 -9.21
N GLN A 189 -13.81 11.87 -8.48
CA GLN A 189 -14.13 13.28 -8.63
C GLN A 189 -12.95 14.16 -8.20
N LEU A 190 -12.75 15.27 -8.92
CA LEU A 190 -11.94 16.39 -8.47
C LEU A 190 -12.60 17.70 -8.88
N ALA A 191 -12.77 18.60 -7.92
CA ALA A 191 -13.29 19.94 -8.10
C ALA A 191 -12.31 20.96 -7.52
N LEU A 192 -12.12 22.09 -8.22
CA LEU A 192 -11.31 23.21 -7.73
C LEU A 192 -12.12 24.50 -7.75
N ALA A 193 -12.05 25.27 -6.67
CA ALA A 193 -12.61 26.61 -6.57
C ALA A 193 -11.51 27.60 -6.16
N VAL A 194 -11.45 28.76 -6.82
CA VAL A 194 -10.49 29.83 -6.52
C VAL A 194 -11.24 31.00 -5.90
N ASP A 195 -10.76 31.48 -4.75
CA ASP A 195 -11.28 32.64 -4.02
C ASP A 195 -12.80 32.60 -3.77
N GLY A 196 -13.34 31.40 -3.50
CA GLY A 196 -14.78 31.17 -3.29
C GLY A 196 -15.62 31.27 -4.56
N GLY A 197 -14.97 31.30 -5.74
CA GLY A 197 -15.63 31.23 -7.04
C GLY A 197 -16.30 29.88 -7.30
N GLN A 198 -16.91 29.75 -8.48
CA GLN A 198 -17.56 28.48 -8.84
C GLN A 198 -16.53 27.35 -8.95
N ALA A 199 -16.87 26.21 -8.36
CA ALA A 199 -16.07 25.00 -8.47
C ALA A 199 -16.09 24.49 -9.91
N VAL A 200 -14.90 24.22 -10.44
CA VAL A 200 -14.67 23.68 -11.77
C VAL A 200 -14.27 22.22 -11.65
N GLN A 201 -14.91 21.37 -12.44
CA GLN A 201 -14.67 19.94 -12.49
C GLN A 201 -14.26 19.54 -13.91
N ALA A 202 -13.41 18.52 -14.02
CA ALA A 202 -13.18 17.85 -15.28
C ALA A 202 -14.17 16.70 -15.45
N ALA A 203 -14.56 16.43 -16.70
CA ALA A 203 -15.16 15.15 -17.04
C ALA A 203 -14.08 14.08 -16.90
N LEU A 204 -14.02 13.42 -15.75
CA LEU A 204 -13.27 12.19 -15.58
C LEU A 204 -13.99 11.17 -16.45
N SER A 205 -13.43 10.93 -17.64
CA SER A 205 -14.02 9.97 -18.59
C SER A 205 -14.05 8.61 -17.90
N GLU A 206 -15.16 7.89 -18.04
CA GLU A 206 -15.31 6.49 -17.62
C GLU A 206 -14.40 5.58 -18.46
N GLU A 207 -13.11 5.85 -18.52
CA GLU A 207 -12.10 4.96 -19.10
C GLU A 207 -11.81 3.83 -18.10
N ARG A 208 -12.90 3.22 -17.60
CA ARG A 208 -12.93 1.84 -17.14
C ARG A 208 -12.84 0.97 -18.37
N ALA A 209 -11.63 0.81 -18.89
CA ALA A 209 -11.30 -0.24 -19.83
C ALA A 209 -10.25 -1.14 -19.17
N ALA A 210 -10.75 -2.18 -18.52
CA ALA A 210 -10.09 -3.48 -18.42
C ALA A 210 -8.56 -3.46 -18.21
N ALA A 211 -8.11 -3.05 -17.02
CA ALA A 211 -7.10 -3.89 -16.39
C ALA A 211 -7.90 -5.09 -15.87
N GLU A 212 -7.90 -6.19 -16.63
CA GLU A 212 -8.31 -7.47 -16.05
C GLU A 212 -7.57 -7.59 -14.71
N PRO A 213 -8.23 -7.92 -13.59
CA PRO A 213 -7.53 -8.57 -12.52
C PRO A 213 -7.07 -9.90 -13.12
N GLY A 214 -5.92 -9.90 -13.78
CA GLY A 214 -5.20 -11.13 -14.03
C GLY A 214 -5.18 -11.82 -12.67
N PRO A 215 -5.68 -13.06 -12.57
CA PRO A 215 -5.75 -13.70 -11.27
C PRO A 215 -4.31 -13.85 -10.82
N ALA A 216 -3.85 -12.97 -9.92
CA ALA A 216 -2.77 -13.29 -9.01
C ALA A 216 -3.37 -14.30 -8.02
N THR A 217 -3.70 -15.48 -8.55
CA THR A 217 -3.73 -16.68 -7.72
C THR A 217 -2.28 -16.85 -7.32
N LEU A 218 -1.89 -16.30 -6.17
CA LEU A 218 -0.90 -16.98 -5.35
C LEU A 218 -1.55 -18.32 -4.99
N ARG A 219 -1.40 -19.28 -5.91
CA ARG A 219 -1.36 -20.68 -5.50
C ARG A 219 -0.13 -20.75 -4.61
N LEU A 220 -0.36 -20.86 -3.30
CA LEU A 220 0.52 -21.73 -2.52
C LEU A 220 0.27 -23.14 -3.05
N ASP A 221 0.89 -23.46 -4.19
CA ASP A 221 1.25 -24.83 -4.46
C ASP A 221 2.30 -25.15 -3.40
N THR A 222 1.90 -26.00 -2.47
CA THR A 222 2.82 -26.71 -1.58
C THR A 222 3.64 -27.69 -2.41
N SER A 223 4.57 -27.14 -3.20
CA SER A 223 5.62 -27.88 -3.86
C SER A 223 6.82 -26.97 -4.10
N ASN A 224 7.73 -26.92 -3.13
CA ASN A 224 9.18 -26.96 -3.34
C ASN A 224 9.79 -26.16 -4.54
N ASP A 225 9.32 -24.94 -4.83
CA ASP A 225 9.82 -24.14 -5.95
C ASP A 225 10.92 -23.16 -5.52
N GLU A 226 12.12 -23.55 -5.93
CA GLU A 226 13.23 -22.77 -6.50
C GLU A 226 13.64 -21.44 -5.83
N ALA A 227 14.92 -21.43 -5.41
CA ALA A 227 15.60 -20.20 -5.08
C ALA A 227 15.62 -19.23 -6.28
N VAL A 228 15.44 -17.95 -5.95
CA VAL A 228 15.32 -16.82 -6.90
C VAL A 228 16.57 -16.65 -7.79
N PHE A 229 17.71 -17.22 -7.37
CA PHE A 229 18.96 -17.26 -8.14
C PHE A 229 19.42 -18.71 -8.33
N ALA A 230 19.89 -19.02 -9.54
CA ALA A 230 20.45 -20.31 -9.87
C ALA A 230 21.96 -20.39 -9.53
N VAL A 231 22.47 -21.61 -9.37
CA VAL A 231 23.92 -21.83 -9.25
C VAL A 231 24.62 -21.32 -10.52
N GLY A 232 25.59 -20.42 -10.35
CA GLY A 232 26.33 -19.77 -11.42
C GLY A 232 25.93 -18.32 -11.69
N ASP A 233 24.80 -17.85 -11.13
CA ASP A 233 24.31 -16.49 -11.32
C ASP A 233 25.25 -15.45 -10.67
N ASP A 234 25.41 -14.32 -11.35
CA ASP A 234 26.07 -13.14 -10.82
C ASP A 234 25.07 -12.36 -9.95
N VAL A 235 25.46 -12.04 -8.72
CA VAL A 235 24.62 -11.39 -7.70
C VAL A 235 25.39 -10.27 -6.99
N LEU A 236 24.68 -9.39 -6.30
CA LEU A 236 25.24 -8.48 -5.31
C LEU A 236 24.94 -8.99 -3.90
N VAL A 237 25.97 -9.02 -3.06
CA VAL A 237 25.92 -9.51 -1.68
C VAL A 237 26.24 -8.38 -0.71
N TYR A 238 25.42 -8.17 0.30
CA TYR A 238 25.69 -7.20 1.36
C TYR A 238 26.60 -7.79 2.43
N VAL A 239 27.78 -7.19 2.63
CA VAL A 239 28.75 -7.61 3.65
C VAL A 239 28.70 -6.63 4.82
N GLU A 240 28.29 -7.09 6.00
CA GLU A 240 28.08 -6.23 7.18
C GLU A 240 29.36 -5.52 7.63
N ASP A 241 30.51 -6.22 7.60
CA ASP A 241 31.80 -5.65 8.02
C ASP A 241 32.26 -4.48 7.13
N SER A 242 31.87 -4.48 5.85
CA SER A 242 32.18 -3.40 4.91
C SER A 242 31.05 -2.37 4.79
N GLY A 243 29.83 -2.72 5.21
CA GLY A 243 28.62 -1.93 5.04
C GLY A 243 28.27 -1.66 3.57
N ARG A 244 28.73 -2.53 2.65
CA ARG A 244 28.63 -2.32 1.20
C ARG A 244 28.19 -3.58 0.48
N TRP A 245 27.68 -3.39 -0.73
CA TRP A 245 27.35 -4.46 -1.66
C TRP A 245 28.59 -4.83 -2.48
N HIS A 246 28.87 -6.12 -2.56
CA HIS A 246 29.98 -6.71 -3.31
C HIS A 246 29.45 -7.61 -4.41
N ALA A 247 30.16 -7.73 -5.52
CA ALA A 247 29.77 -8.66 -6.58
C ALA A 247 30.06 -10.08 -6.11
N GLY A 248 29.22 -11.05 -6.48
CA GLY A 248 29.42 -12.43 -6.11
C GLY A 248 28.81 -13.39 -7.12
N LYS A 249 29.21 -14.66 -7.04
CA LYS A 249 28.67 -15.75 -7.86
C LYS A 249 28.08 -16.85 -7.00
N VAL A 250 26.82 -17.20 -7.24
CA VAL A 250 26.14 -18.26 -6.48
C VAL A 250 26.80 -19.60 -6.79
N HIS A 251 27.27 -20.30 -5.76
CA HIS A 251 27.90 -21.61 -5.87
C HIS A 251 26.96 -22.74 -5.45
N GLN A 252 26.18 -22.51 -4.40
CA GLN A 252 25.21 -23.47 -3.89
C GLN A 252 24.00 -22.73 -3.30
N ILE A 253 22.83 -23.35 -3.47
CA ILE A 253 21.56 -22.89 -2.89
C ILE A 253 21.25 -23.75 -1.67
N LEU A 254 20.86 -23.13 -0.57
CA LEU A 254 20.51 -23.78 0.69
C LEU A 254 19.16 -23.21 1.19
N ASP A 255 18.50 -23.91 2.12
CA ASP A 255 17.10 -23.66 2.52
C ASP A 255 16.77 -22.21 2.95
N ALA A 256 17.75 -21.43 3.41
CA ALA A 256 17.56 -20.05 3.87
C ALA A 256 18.52 -19.02 3.22
N GLY A 257 19.28 -19.41 2.20
CA GLY A 257 20.31 -18.55 1.65
C GLY A 257 21.19 -19.19 0.58
N TYR A 258 22.32 -18.55 0.31
CA TYR A 258 23.22 -18.90 -0.78
C TYR A 258 24.65 -19.03 -0.26
N GLU A 259 25.41 -20.00 -0.77
CA GLU A 259 26.87 -19.92 -0.70
C GLU A 259 27.36 -19.18 -1.92
N VAL A 260 28.04 -18.05 -1.70
CA VAL A 260 28.48 -17.13 -2.75
C VAL A 260 29.98 -16.93 -2.67
N ALA A 261 30.64 -16.96 -3.82
CA ALA A 261 32.02 -16.52 -3.97
C ALA A 261 32.04 -15.00 -4.20
N ILE A 262 32.48 -14.21 -3.21
CA ILE A 262 32.44 -12.75 -3.24
C ILE A 262 33.72 -12.20 -3.90
N ASP A 263 33.59 -11.22 -4.79
CA ASP A 263 34.65 -10.52 -5.52
C ASP A 263 35.66 -11.46 -6.22
N GLY A 264 35.21 -12.64 -6.65
CA GLY A 264 36.04 -13.65 -7.30
C GLY A 264 36.98 -14.42 -6.36
N SER A 265 36.76 -14.34 -5.04
CA SER A 265 37.45 -15.16 -4.05
C SER A 265 37.18 -16.66 -4.26
N SER A 266 38.16 -17.50 -3.93
CA SER A 266 37.97 -18.96 -3.85
C SER A 266 37.24 -19.40 -2.58
N ASP A 267 37.08 -18.50 -1.61
CA ASP A 267 36.42 -18.78 -0.34
C ASP A 267 34.90 -18.56 -0.48
N LEU A 268 34.14 -19.60 -0.14
CA LEU A 268 32.67 -19.57 -0.17
C LEU A 268 32.15 -18.99 1.13
N THR A 269 31.26 -17.99 1.02
CA THR A 269 30.61 -17.37 2.17
C THR A 269 29.13 -17.68 2.12
N TRP A 270 28.60 -18.22 3.22
CA TRP A 270 27.17 -18.37 3.38
C TRP A 270 26.51 -17.02 3.66
N VAL A 271 25.45 -16.70 2.93
CA VAL A 271 24.70 -15.46 3.08
C VAL A 271 23.20 -15.70 3.04
N GLU A 272 22.49 -15.03 3.94
CA GLU A 272 21.02 -15.04 3.98
C GLU A 272 20.43 -14.50 2.68
N ALA A 273 19.31 -15.07 2.23
CA ALA A 273 18.67 -14.65 0.99
C ALA A 273 18.28 -13.15 0.97
N SER A 274 17.96 -12.57 2.15
CA SER A 274 17.65 -11.14 2.31
C SER A 274 18.84 -10.21 2.04
N ARG A 275 20.06 -10.75 1.99
CA ARG A 275 21.32 -10.02 1.78
C ARG A 275 21.88 -10.21 0.37
N VAL A 276 21.11 -10.82 -0.53
CA VAL A 276 21.48 -11.09 -1.92
C VAL A 276 20.45 -10.45 -2.85
N ARG A 277 20.92 -9.81 -3.92
CA ARG A 277 20.06 -9.21 -4.96
C ARG A 277 20.69 -9.30 -6.34
N ALA A 278 19.91 -9.01 -7.37
CA ALA A 278 20.41 -8.91 -8.74
C ALA A 278 21.43 -7.74 -8.89
N PRO A 279 22.43 -7.87 -9.77
CA PRO A 279 23.46 -6.85 -10.00
C PRO A 279 22.95 -5.53 -10.58
#